data_AF-A9A4F6-F1
#
_entry.id   AF-A9A4F6-F1
#
_cell.length_a   1.000
_cell.length_b   1.000
_cell.length_c   1.000
_cell.angle_alpha   90.00
_cell.angle_beta   90.00
_cell.angle_gamma   90.00
#
_symmetry.space_group_name_H-M   'P 1'
#
loop_
_entity.id
_entity.type
_entity.pdbx_description
1 polymer ?
#
loop_
_entity_poly.entity_id
_entity_poly.type
_entity_poly.pdbx_seq_one_letter_code
_entity_poly.pdbx_strand_id
1 'polypeptide(L)'
;MSQSEPTLMMYERERIILEHIKENPDLHHNALLKLIVPKFMAKTTFEKTRDSLIEKEIILVNSKSNMKFYHLTENYTHKAAQHIEQTTNNSFHDLKIQIKRLETDFPHKDIDEKINISNSILRRLLQTDNGFTILDAIKNPKKTLYRDEHLTIQQLIYQVYAIIQNDKDSELLVPTIISFLGVIVPKNPSDK
;
A
#
# COMPACT_ATOMS: atom_id res chain seq x y z
N MET A 1 -3.12 14.93 -3.86
CA MET A 1 -2.93 13.98 -4.98
C MET A 1 -3.55 12.66 -4.58
N SER A 2 -4.61 12.22 -5.28
CA SER A 2 -5.37 11.02 -4.92
C SER A 2 -4.57 9.76 -5.27
N GLN A 3 -4.17 8.98 -4.26
CA GLN A 3 -3.81 7.58 -4.48
C GLN A 3 -5.11 6.81 -4.76
N SER A 4 -5.57 6.86 -6.02
CA SER A 4 -6.64 6.00 -6.50
C SER A 4 -6.19 4.55 -6.36
N GLU A 5 -7.03 3.70 -5.78
CA GLU A 5 -6.77 2.26 -5.72
C GLU A 5 -6.37 1.73 -7.10
N PRO A 6 -5.34 0.87 -7.19
CA PRO A 6 -4.91 0.33 -8.47
C PRO A 6 -6.07 -0.42 -9.13
N THR A 7 -6.51 0.04 -10.30
CA THR A 7 -7.52 -0.70 -11.07
C THR A 7 -7.00 -2.11 -11.38
N LEU A 8 -7.88 -3.12 -11.47
CA LEU A 8 -7.50 -4.49 -11.86
C LEU A 8 -6.65 -4.53 -13.15
N MET A 9 -6.90 -3.60 -14.08
CA MET A 9 -6.12 -3.41 -15.30
C MET A 9 -4.65 -3.05 -15.05
N MET A 10 -4.29 -2.40 -13.94
CA MET A 10 -2.91 -2.05 -13.62
C MET A 10 -2.08 -3.31 -13.30
N TYR A 11 -2.61 -4.19 -12.44
CA TYR A 11 -1.93 -5.44 -12.08
C TYR A 11 -1.82 -6.39 -13.27
N GLU A 12 -2.84 -6.41 -14.13
CA GLU A 12 -2.78 -7.18 -15.37
C GLU A 12 -1.65 -6.68 -16.29
N ARG A 13 -1.49 -5.37 -16.44
CA ARG A 13 -0.40 -4.78 -17.24
C ARG A 13 0.97 -5.09 -16.66
N GLU A 14 1.15 -5.00 -15.34
CA GLU A 14 2.40 -5.40 -14.68
C GLU A 14 2.72 -6.86 -14.97
N ARG A 15 1.75 -7.76 -14.76
CA ARG A 15 1.89 -9.20 -15.06
C ARG A 15 2.32 -9.45 -16.51
N ILE A 16 1.65 -8.83 -17.48
CA ILE A 16 1.97 -8.98 -18.90
C ILE A 16 3.41 -8.57 -19.20
N ILE A 17 3.88 -7.44 -18.67
CA ILE A 17 5.26 -6.99 -18.89
C ILE A 17 6.26 -7.98 -18.27
N LEU A 18 5.99 -8.45 -17.05
CA LEU A 18 6.86 -9.40 -16.35
C LEU A 18 6.96 -10.74 -17.08
N GLU A 19 5.84 -11.27 -17.59
CA GLU A 19 5.80 -12.51 -18.38
C GLU A 19 6.68 -12.38 -19.63
N HIS A 20 6.52 -11.30 -20.39
CA HIS A 20 7.30 -11.10 -21.62
C HIS A 20 8.79 -10.86 -21.37
N ILE A 21 9.15 -10.17 -20.27
CA ILE A 21 10.55 -10.03 -19.85
C ILE A 21 11.14 -11.39 -19.49
N LYS A 22 10.38 -12.22 -18.76
CA LYS A 22 10.82 -13.56 -18.35
C LYS A 22 11.02 -14.51 -19.54
N GLU A 23 10.10 -14.48 -20.50
CA GLU A 23 10.14 -15.35 -21.68
C GLU A 23 11.18 -14.88 -22.72
N ASN A 24 11.56 -13.61 -22.70
CA ASN A 24 12.41 -13.00 -23.72
C ASN A 24 13.56 -12.16 -23.11
N PRO A 25 14.46 -12.77 -22.30
CA PRO A 25 15.47 -12.04 -21.53
C PRO A 25 16.49 -11.28 -22.39
N ASP A 26 16.70 -11.72 -23.63
CA ASP A 26 17.66 -11.12 -24.56
C ASP A 26 17.05 -10.03 -25.45
N LEU A 27 15.75 -9.73 -25.30
CA LEU A 27 15.11 -8.67 -26.08
C LEU A 27 15.42 -7.30 -25.47
N HIS A 28 15.98 -6.43 -26.29
CA HIS A 28 16.13 -5.04 -25.95
C HIS A 28 14.79 -4.30 -25.96
N HIS A 29 14.75 -3.15 -25.29
CA HIS A 29 13.55 -2.34 -25.06
C HIS A 29 12.64 -2.17 -26.29
N ASN A 30 13.19 -1.74 -27.44
CA ASN A 30 12.38 -1.51 -28.64
C ASN A 30 11.77 -2.81 -29.22
N ALA A 31 12.43 -3.95 -29.06
CA ALA A 31 11.88 -5.24 -29.48
C ALA A 31 10.75 -5.68 -28.55
N LEU A 32 10.93 -5.52 -27.24
CA LEU A 32 9.91 -5.78 -26.23
C LEU A 32 8.68 -4.87 -26.43
N LEU A 33 8.90 -3.60 -26.75
CA LEU A 33 7.84 -2.63 -27.07
C LEU A 33 7.02 -3.07 -28.29
N LYS A 34 7.68 -3.51 -29.37
CA LYS A 34 7.01 -4.04 -30.57
C LYS A 34 6.18 -5.30 -30.29
N LEU A 35 6.56 -6.10 -29.29
CA LEU A 35 5.86 -7.32 -28.93
C LEU A 35 4.60 -7.03 -28.09
N ILE A 36 4.71 -6.13 -27.12
CA ILE A 36 3.67 -5.89 -26.11
C ILE A 36 2.66 -4.83 -26.55
N VAL A 37 3.14 -3.69 -27.08
CA VAL A 37 2.30 -2.51 -27.33
C VAL A 37 1.17 -2.77 -28.32
N PRO A 38 1.40 -3.45 -29.47
CA PRO A 38 0.32 -3.68 -30.43
C PRO A 38 -0.83 -4.54 -29.90
N LYS A 39 -0.59 -5.35 -28.85
CA LYS A 39 -1.54 -6.35 -28.36
C LYS A 39 -2.21 -5.96 -27.05
N PHE A 40 -1.50 -5.31 -26.13
CA PHE A 40 -1.92 -5.25 -24.73
C PHE A 40 -2.10 -3.84 -24.17
N MET A 41 -1.36 -2.84 -24.66
CA MET A 41 -1.40 -1.49 -24.07
C MET A 41 -0.75 -0.44 -24.96
N ALA A 42 -1.15 0.83 -24.81
CA ALA A 42 -0.49 1.94 -25.50
C ALA A 42 0.99 2.09 -25.06
N LYS A 43 1.83 2.67 -25.93
CA LYS A 43 3.26 2.88 -25.66
C LYS A 43 3.51 3.61 -24.33
N THR A 44 2.80 4.71 -24.11
CA THR A 44 2.95 5.52 -22.88
C THR A 44 2.53 4.75 -21.63
N THR A 45 1.53 3.87 -21.73
CA THR A 45 1.13 2.97 -20.64
C THR A 45 2.22 1.95 -20.34
N PHE A 46 2.78 1.31 -21.38
CA PHE A 46 3.90 0.39 -21.22
C PHE A 46 5.10 1.05 -20.52
N GLU A 47 5.49 2.24 -20.95
CA GLU A 47 6.61 2.99 -20.36
C GLU A 47 6.34 3.30 -18.87
N LYS A 48 5.16 3.82 -18.52
CA LYS A 48 4.79 4.09 -17.13
C LYS A 48 4.76 2.83 -16.27
N THR A 49 4.19 1.73 -16.76
CA THR A 49 4.15 0.46 -16.02
C THR A 49 5.55 -0.11 -15.84
N ARG A 50 6.39 -0.07 -16.88
CA ARG A 50 7.81 -0.45 -16.79
C ARG A 50 8.55 0.39 -15.75
N ASP A 51 8.40 1.72 -15.79
CA ASP A 51 9.08 2.61 -14.85
C ASP A 51 8.65 2.31 -13.41
N SER A 52 7.36 2.05 -13.18
CA SER A 52 6.87 1.60 -11.87
C SER A 52 7.50 0.26 -11.43
N LEU A 53 7.67 -0.70 -12.34
CA LEU A 53 8.34 -1.98 -12.01
C LEU A 53 9.83 -1.79 -11.65
N ILE A 54 10.49 -0.80 -12.25
CA ILE A 54 11.88 -0.43 -11.93
C ILE A 54 11.94 0.27 -10.57
N GLU A 55 11.05 1.24 -10.32
CA GLU A 55 10.94 1.94 -9.04
C GLU A 55 10.64 1.00 -7.87
N LYS A 56 9.84 -0.04 -8.10
CA LYS A 56 9.54 -1.12 -7.14
C LYS A 56 10.65 -2.18 -7.03
N GLU A 57 11.75 -2.01 -7.76
CA GLU A 57 12.88 -2.93 -7.86
C GLU A 57 12.47 -4.36 -8.27
N ILE A 58 11.33 -4.52 -8.96
CA ILE A 58 10.86 -5.82 -9.46
C ILE A 58 11.69 -6.24 -10.68
N ILE A 59 12.10 -5.26 -11.50
CA ILE A 59 12.98 -5.47 -12.65
C ILE A 59 14.20 -4.55 -12.58
N LEU A 60 15.32 -5.06 -13.09
CA LEU A 60 16.58 -4.33 -13.26
C LEU A 60 16.78 -3.96 -14.73
N VAL A 61 17.49 -2.85 -14.95
CA VAL A 61 17.85 -2.39 -16.30
C VAL A 61 19.34 -2.54 -16.52
N ASN A 62 19.72 -3.37 -17.49
CA ASN A 62 21.09 -3.48 -17.96
C ASN A 62 21.23 -2.71 -19.27
N SER A 63 22.29 -1.91 -19.39
CA SER A 63 22.59 -1.19 -20.63
C SER A 63 23.81 -1.81 -21.31
N LYS A 64 23.66 -2.18 -22.58
CA LYS A 64 24.77 -2.61 -23.44
C LYS A 64 24.83 -1.65 -24.62
N SER A 65 25.85 -0.79 -24.63
CA SER A 65 25.94 0.34 -25.57
C SER A 65 24.65 1.19 -25.48
N ASN A 66 23.98 1.52 -26.58
CA ASN A 66 22.73 2.28 -26.59
C ASN A 66 21.44 1.45 -26.34
N MET A 67 21.57 0.15 -26.03
CA MET A 67 20.43 -0.76 -25.87
C MET A 67 20.16 -1.07 -24.40
N LYS A 68 18.89 -1.03 -24.00
CA LYS A 68 18.42 -1.38 -22.65
C LYS A 68 17.77 -2.76 -22.66
N PHE A 69 18.12 -3.58 -21.67
CA PHE A 69 17.59 -4.91 -21.43
C PHE A 69 17.00 -4.95 -20.03
N TYR A 70 15.91 -5.69 -19.87
CA TYR A 70 15.19 -5.80 -18.61
C TYR A 70 15.31 -7.22 -18.09
N HIS A 71 15.58 -7.36 -16.80
CA HIS A 71 15.67 -8.67 -16.13
C HIS A 71 14.88 -8.62 -14.84
N LEU A 72 14.27 -9.76 -14.46
CA LEU A 72 13.66 -9.89 -13.14
C LEU A 72 14.75 -9.78 -12.06
N THR A 73 14.45 -9.09 -10.98
CA THR A 73 15.37 -8.99 -9.85
C THR A 73 15.53 -10.35 -9.16
N GLU A 74 16.76 -10.83 -9.05
CA GLU A 74 17.06 -12.04 -8.29
C GLU A 74 16.76 -11.86 -6.79
N ASN A 75 16.31 -12.94 -6.15
CA ASN A 75 15.94 -12.99 -4.74
C ASN A 75 14.92 -11.90 -4.34
N TYR A 76 14.03 -11.53 -5.26
CA TYR A 76 13.04 -10.47 -5.04
C TYR A 76 12.23 -10.68 -3.76
N THR A 77 11.81 -11.91 -3.44
CA THR A 77 11.06 -12.20 -2.20
C THR A 77 11.82 -11.76 -0.95
N HIS A 78 13.14 -11.96 -0.90
CA HIS A 78 13.96 -11.54 0.24
C HIS A 78 14.09 -10.01 0.30
N LYS A 79 14.39 -9.38 -0.84
CA LYS A 79 14.47 -7.91 -0.94
C LYS A 79 13.15 -7.23 -0.61
N ALA A 80 12.05 -7.77 -1.11
CA ALA A 80 10.70 -7.31 -0.82
C ALA A 80 10.39 -7.43 0.68
N ALA A 81 10.74 -8.55 1.33
CA ALA A 81 10.58 -8.68 2.78
C ALA A 81 11.38 -7.61 3.55
N GLN A 82 12.63 -7.33 3.16
CA GLN A 82 13.42 -6.25 3.78
C GLN A 82 12.80 -4.87 3.56
N HIS A 83 12.32 -4.58 2.35
CA HIS A 83 11.67 -3.30 2.03
C HIS A 83 10.36 -3.12 2.80
N ILE A 84 9.54 -4.17 2.89
CA ILE A 84 8.31 -4.19 3.70
C ILE A 84 8.66 -3.93 5.16
N GLU A 85 9.68 -4.59 5.71
CA GLU A 85 10.13 -4.38 7.09
C GLU A 85 10.56 -2.94 7.36
N GLN A 86 11.41 -2.37 6.51
CA GLN A 86 11.85 -0.98 6.66
C GLN A 86 10.67 0.00 6.60
N THR A 87 9.82 -0.14 5.58
CA THR A 87 8.67 0.76 5.37
C THR A 87 7.64 0.65 6.49
N THR A 88 7.39 -0.57 6.97
CA THR A 88 6.44 -0.85 8.05
C THR A 88 6.94 -0.28 9.37
N ASN A 89 8.22 -0.50 9.71
CA ASN A 89 8.81 0.06 10.94
C ASN A 89 8.82 1.59 10.93
N ASN A 90 9.18 2.21 9.81
CA ASN A 90 9.13 3.66 9.67
C ASN A 90 7.70 4.19 9.87
N SER A 91 6.72 3.56 9.21
CA SER A 91 5.30 3.93 9.35
C SER A 91 4.81 3.76 10.79
N PHE A 92 5.20 2.68 11.47
CA PHE A 92 4.87 2.43 12.86
C PHE A 92 5.39 3.53 13.79
N HIS A 93 6.65 3.93 13.64
CA HIS A 93 7.24 5.00 14.44
C HIS A 93 6.59 6.37 14.14
N ASP A 94 6.36 6.68 12.88
CA ASP A 94 5.72 7.93 12.47
C ASP A 94 4.29 8.03 13.01
N LEU A 95 3.52 6.95 12.96
CA LEU A 95 2.15 6.92 13.48
C LEU A 95 2.10 7.17 14.98
N LYS A 96 3.03 6.61 15.75
CA LYS A 96 3.15 6.90 17.19
C LYS A 96 3.36 8.39 17.47
N ILE A 97 4.16 9.07 16.65
CA ILE A 97 4.39 10.51 16.81
C ILE A 97 3.15 11.32 16.40
N GLN A 98 2.51 10.94 15.29
CA GLN A 98 1.33 11.65 14.78
C GLN A 98 0.14 11.55 15.73
N ILE A 99 -0.11 10.38 16.32
CA ILE A 99 -1.21 10.17 17.26
C ILE A 99 -1.00 10.98 18.55
N LYS A 100 0.23 11.09 19.04
CA LYS A 100 0.54 11.97 20.19
C LYS A 100 0.20 13.44 19.91
N ARG A 101 0.40 13.92 18.68
CA ARG A 101 0.02 15.29 18.27
C ARG A 101 -1.49 15.42 18.03
N LEU A 102 -2.13 14.32 17.64
CA LEU A 102 -3.57 14.31 17.40
C LEU A 102 -4.32 14.70 18.67
N GLU A 103 -3.92 14.21 19.84
CA GLU A 103 -4.56 14.54 21.13
C GLU A 103 -4.65 16.06 21.39
N THR A 104 -3.63 16.82 20.98
CA THR A 104 -3.60 18.28 21.17
C THR A 104 -4.31 19.02 20.05
N ASP A 105 -4.11 18.58 18.81
CA ASP A 105 -4.52 19.36 17.64
C ASP A 105 -5.97 19.10 17.26
N PHE A 106 -6.49 17.91 17.56
CA PHE A 106 -7.81 17.45 17.08
C PHE A 106 -8.98 18.33 17.53
N PRO A 107 -9.09 18.78 18.80
CA PRO A 107 -10.23 19.60 19.25
C PRO A 107 -10.34 20.95 18.54
N HIS A 108 -9.24 21.44 17.95
CA HIS A 108 -9.14 22.74 17.30
C HIS A 108 -9.46 22.71 15.80
N LYS A 109 -9.77 21.53 15.26
CA LYS A 109 -10.05 21.33 13.83
C LYS A 109 -11.54 21.40 13.52
N ASP A 110 -11.87 21.70 12.27
CA ASP A 110 -13.23 21.53 11.78
C ASP A 110 -13.57 20.04 11.55
N ILE A 111 -14.85 19.76 11.35
CA ILE A 111 -15.39 18.40 11.24
C ILE A 111 -14.79 17.66 10.05
N ASP A 112 -14.62 18.31 8.89
CA ASP A 112 -14.11 17.67 7.68
C ASP A 112 -12.63 17.32 7.85
N GLU A 113 -11.85 18.22 8.45
CA GLU A 113 -10.45 17.95 8.81
C GLU A 113 -10.33 16.78 9.79
N LYS A 114 -11.16 16.75 10.84
CA LYS A 114 -11.18 15.65 11.82
C LYS A 114 -11.46 14.31 11.14
N ILE A 115 -12.47 14.25 10.27
CA ILE A 115 -12.81 13.05 9.50
C ILE A 115 -11.62 12.60 8.65
N ASN A 116 -11.04 13.52 7.87
CA ASN A 116 -9.95 13.20 6.96
C ASN A 116 -8.70 12.69 7.69
N ILE A 117 -8.30 13.35 8.78
CA ILE A 117 -7.11 12.98 9.55
C ILE A 117 -7.33 11.64 10.26
N SER A 118 -8.47 11.44 10.90
CA SER A 118 -8.80 10.16 11.56
C SER A 118 -8.81 9.00 10.58
N ASN A 119 -9.48 9.17 9.42
CA ASN A 119 -9.53 8.16 8.38
C ASN A 119 -8.13 7.83 7.82
N SER A 120 -7.31 8.86 7.59
CA SER A 120 -5.93 8.69 7.13
C SER A 120 -5.07 7.92 8.15
N ILE A 121 -5.13 8.29 9.43
CA ILE A 121 -4.37 7.65 10.50
C ILE A 121 -4.83 6.20 10.69
N LEU A 122 -6.14 5.94 10.77
CA LEU A 122 -6.68 4.60 10.94
C LEU A 122 -6.34 3.69 9.75
N ARG A 123 -6.46 4.19 8.51
CA ARG A 123 -6.04 3.46 7.31
C ARG A 123 -4.56 3.09 7.37
N ARG A 124 -3.70 4.03 7.78
CA ARG A 124 -2.25 3.79 7.90
C ARG A 124 -1.89 2.83 9.03
N LEU A 125 -2.60 2.87 10.17
CA LEU A 125 -2.45 1.88 11.23
C LEU A 125 -2.76 0.47 10.72
N LEU A 126 -3.88 0.29 10.03
CA LEU A 126 -4.26 -1.01 9.45
C LEU A 126 -3.28 -1.48 8.38
N GLN A 127 -2.80 -0.57 7.52
CA GLN A 127 -1.78 -0.89 6.52
C GLN A 127 -0.44 -1.30 7.15
N THR A 128 -0.07 -0.66 8.26
CA THR A 128 1.15 -0.99 9.01
C THR A 128 1.01 -2.34 9.68
N ASP A 129 -0.15 -2.64 10.28
CA ASP A 129 -0.45 -3.95 10.88
C ASP A 129 -0.36 -5.06 9.83
N ASN A 130 -0.96 -4.85 8.66
CA ASN A 130 -0.86 -5.76 7.52
C ASN A 130 0.59 -5.99 7.09
N GLY A 131 1.44 -4.95 7.12
CA GLY A 131 2.87 -5.06 6.85
C GLY A 131 3.55 -6.07 7.78
N PHE A 132 3.31 -5.95 9.09
CA PHE A 132 3.83 -6.90 10.08
C PHE A 132 3.24 -8.31 9.91
N THR A 133 1.94 -8.44 9.61
CA THR A 133 1.32 -9.74 9.34
C THR A 133 1.93 -10.42 8.11
N ILE A 134 2.21 -9.67 7.03
CA ILE A 134 2.88 -10.19 5.84
C ILE A 134 4.30 -10.64 6.19
N LEU A 135 5.04 -9.87 7.00
CA LEU A 135 6.39 -10.25 7.42
C LEU A 135 6.39 -11.50 8.29
N ASP A 136 5.44 -11.63 9.22
CA ASP A 136 5.24 -12.86 9.99
C ASP A 136 5.00 -14.05 9.08
N ALA A 137 4.09 -13.92 8.11
CA ALA A 137 3.78 -14.99 7.17
C ALA A 137 4.97 -15.39 6.29
N ILE A 138 5.74 -14.42 5.79
CA ILE A 138 6.89 -14.67 4.89
C ILE A 138 8.09 -15.22 5.66
N LYS A 139 8.37 -14.70 6.87
CA LYS A 139 9.55 -15.08 7.65
C LYS A 139 9.31 -16.34 8.48
N ASN A 140 8.16 -16.46 9.14
CA ASN A 140 7.81 -17.65 9.93
C ASN A 140 6.29 -17.77 10.15
N PRO A 141 5.55 -18.51 9.30
CA PRO A 141 4.10 -18.60 9.39
C PRO A 141 3.58 -19.30 10.65
N LYS A 142 4.46 -19.92 11.45
CA LYS A 142 4.08 -20.60 12.71
C LYS A 142 4.29 -19.72 13.95
N LYS A 143 4.87 -18.53 13.81
CA LYS A 143 5.17 -17.64 14.93
C LYS A 143 4.92 -16.18 14.55
N THR A 144 4.18 -15.49 15.40
CA THR A 144 4.04 -14.03 15.35
C THR A 144 5.33 -13.40 15.87
N LEU A 145 6.19 -12.91 14.98
CA LEU A 145 7.45 -12.26 15.31
C LEU A 145 7.22 -10.84 15.84
N TYR A 146 6.23 -10.13 15.28
CA TYR A 146 5.92 -8.73 15.59
C TYR A 146 4.74 -8.58 16.58
N ARG A 147 4.65 -9.47 17.57
CA ARG A 147 3.51 -9.53 18.51
C ARG A 147 3.31 -8.22 19.28
N ASP A 148 4.39 -7.60 19.72
CA ASP A 148 4.33 -6.39 20.54
C ASP A 148 3.93 -5.18 19.69
N GLU A 149 4.36 -5.15 18.43
CA GLU A 149 3.96 -4.15 17.44
C GLU A 149 2.48 -4.26 17.13
N HIS A 150 1.95 -5.47 16.88
CA HIS A 150 0.52 -5.72 16.70
C HIS A 150 -0.30 -5.22 17.90
N LEU A 151 0.13 -5.57 19.12
CA LEU A 151 -0.54 -5.12 20.34
C LEU A 151 -0.48 -3.59 20.48
N THR A 152 0.65 -2.98 20.14
CA THR A 152 0.80 -1.52 20.17
C THR A 152 -0.11 -0.87 19.13
N ILE A 153 -0.22 -1.40 17.91
CA ILE A 153 -1.12 -0.88 16.89
C ILE A 153 -2.57 -0.96 17.37
N GLN A 154 -2.98 -2.06 18.00
CA GLN A 154 -4.31 -2.16 18.59
C GLN A 154 -4.56 -1.05 19.64
N GLN A 155 -3.57 -0.77 20.49
CA GLN A 155 -3.66 0.32 21.48
C GLN A 155 -3.71 1.71 20.82
N LEU A 156 -2.95 1.94 19.75
CA LEU A 156 -2.96 3.18 18.97
C LEU A 156 -4.31 3.40 18.27
N ILE A 157 -4.90 2.34 17.69
CA ILE A 157 -6.26 2.39 17.13
C ILE A 157 -7.26 2.81 18.22
N TYR A 158 -7.18 2.19 19.40
CA TYR A 158 -8.03 2.56 20.53
C TYR A 158 -7.83 4.03 20.93
N GLN A 159 -6.60 4.52 21.01
CA GLN A 159 -6.31 5.93 21.30
C GLN A 159 -6.99 6.88 20.31
N VAL A 160 -6.90 6.59 19.01
CA VAL A 160 -7.58 7.39 17.97
C VAL A 160 -9.09 7.38 18.18
N TYR A 161 -9.69 6.22 18.45
CA TYR A 161 -11.12 6.13 18.77
C TYR A 161 -11.50 6.92 20.02
N ALA A 162 -10.70 6.85 21.08
CA ALA A 162 -10.94 7.59 22.31
C ALA A 162 -10.91 9.11 22.06
N ILE A 163 -9.97 9.60 21.26
CA ILE A 163 -9.91 11.03 20.85
C ILE A 163 -11.20 11.43 20.14
N ILE A 164 -11.65 10.64 19.17
CA ILE A 164 -12.87 10.91 18.40
C ILE A 164 -14.11 10.89 19.30
N GLN A 165 -14.22 9.90 20.20
CA GLN A 165 -15.39 9.75 21.09
C GLN A 165 -15.50 10.86 22.12
N ASN A 166 -14.38 11.38 22.61
CA ASN A 166 -14.35 12.47 23.58
C ASN A 166 -14.51 13.85 22.94
N ASP A 167 -14.59 13.94 21.62
CA ASP A 167 -14.81 15.19 20.91
C ASP A 167 -16.29 15.63 21.00
N LYS A 168 -16.52 16.95 21.00
CA LYS A 168 -17.87 17.54 21.05
C LYS A 168 -18.75 17.14 19.85
N ASP A 169 -18.13 16.83 18.71
CA ASP A 169 -18.81 16.47 17.47
C ASP A 169 -18.90 14.93 17.29
N SER A 170 -18.63 14.15 18.34
CA SER A 170 -18.48 12.69 18.30
C SER A 170 -19.67 11.94 17.67
N GLU A 171 -20.90 12.42 17.90
CA GLU A 171 -22.12 11.83 17.33
C GLU A 171 -22.11 11.79 15.79
N LEU A 172 -21.46 12.77 15.15
CA LEU A 172 -21.28 12.81 13.70
C LEU A 172 -19.99 12.11 13.26
N LEU A 173 -18.91 12.28 14.02
CA LEU A 173 -17.58 11.77 13.65
C LEU A 173 -17.52 10.24 13.67
N VAL A 174 -18.00 9.61 14.75
CA VAL A 174 -17.91 8.16 14.95
C VAL A 174 -18.57 7.37 13.81
N PRO A 175 -19.85 7.57 13.47
CA PRO A 175 -20.48 6.80 12.40
C PRO A 175 -19.83 7.06 11.04
N THR A 176 -19.41 8.30 10.77
CA THR A 176 -18.79 8.68 9.49
C THR A 176 -17.44 7.99 9.30
N ILE A 177 -16.59 8.01 10.33
CA ILE A 177 -15.26 7.39 10.30
C ILE A 177 -15.37 5.86 10.24
N ILE A 178 -16.26 5.25 11.02
CA ILE A 178 -16.45 3.79 10.99
C ILE A 178 -16.99 3.33 9.64
N SER A 179 -17.94 4.08 9.04
CA SER A 179 -18.45 3.77 7.70
C SER A 179 -17.34 3.83 6.65
N PHE A 180 -16.40 4.78 6.77
CA PHE A 180 -15.28 4.91 5.84
C PHE A 180 -14.33 3.70 5.88
N LEU A 181 -14.11 3.10 7.05
CA LEU A 181 -13.25 1.91 7.17
C LEU A 181 -13.82 0.68 6.48
N GLY A 182 -15.08 0.72 5.99
CA GLY A 182 -15.70 -0.36 5.22
C GLY A 182 -15.94 -1.64 6.04
N VAL A 183 -15.75 -1.59 7.37
CA VAL A 183 -16.01 -2.71 8.28
C VAL A 183 -17.51 -2.90 8.48
N ILE A 184 -18.28 -1.81 8.42
CA ILE A 184 -19.75 -1.87 8.43
C ILE A 184 -20.23 -1.92 6.98
N VAL A 185 -20.61 -3.11 6.52
CA VAL A 185 -21.28 -3.30 5.22
C VAL A 185 -22.74 -2.88 5.38
N PRO A 186 -23.29 -2.01 4.50
CA PRO A 186 -24.72 -1.70 4.52
C PRO A 186 -25.52 -3.00 4.34
N LYS A 187 -26.56 -3.18 5.18
CA LYS A 187 -27.48 -4.33 5.02
C LYS A 187 -28.09 -4.26 3.62
N ASN A 188 -27.96 -5.34 2.85
CA ASN A 188 -28.64 -5.41 1.56
C ASN A 188 -30.15 -5.36 1.82
N PRO A 189 -30.91 -4.51 1.09
CA PRO A 189 -32.36 -4.44 1.23
C PRO A 189 -33.06 -5.76 0.89
N SER A 190 -32.36 -6.72 0.27
CA SER A 190 -32.82 -8.07 -0.04
C SER A 190 -32.73 -9.08 1.12
N ASP A 191 -32.15 -8.71 2.27
CA ASP A 191 -32.04 -9.59 3.45
C ASP A 191 -33.22 -9.42 4.43
N LYS A 192 -34.41 -9.04 3.93
CA LYS A 192 -35.66 -8.96 4.67
C LYS A 192 -36.70 -9.92 4.11
#